data_AF-A0A0N0AAQ5-F1
#
_entry.id   AF-A0A0N0AAQ5-F1
#
_cell.length_a   1.000
_cell.length_b   1.000
_cell.length_c   1.000
_cell.angle_alpha   90.00
_cell.angle_beta   90.00
_cell.angle_gamma   90.00
#
_symmetry.space_group_name_H-M   'P 1'
#
loop_
_entity.id
_entity.type
_entity.pdbx_description
1 polymer ?
#
loop_
_entity_poly.entity_id
_entity_poly.type
_entity_poly.pdbx_seq_one_letter_code
_entity_poly.pdbx_strand_id
1 'polypeptide(L)' 'MVIAGDAEALDEALAALEADGVRVRRVAVDYASHTRHVEAIEDALGEAFADIRSQAPLVPFFSTVT' A
#
# COMPACT_ATOMS: atom_id res chain seq x y z
N MET A 1 -9.34 4.57 7.49
CA MET A 1 -9.01 4.37 6.07
C MET A 1 -7.62 4.92 5.82
N VAL A 2 -6.83 4.30 4.95
CA VAL A 2 -5.52 4.80 4.52
C VAL A 2 -5.61 5.06 3.02
N ILE A 3 -5.12 6.23 2.59
CA ILE A 3 -4.93 6.56 1.18
C ILE A 3 -3.44 6.72 0.92
N ALA A 4 -3.00 6.31 -0.27
CA ALA A 4 -1.61 6.40 -0.70
C ALA A 4 -1.60 6.81 -2.17
N GLY A 5 -0.55 7.50 -2.60
CA GLY A 5 -0.44 8.03 -3.95
C GLY A 5 0.72 9.02 -4.07
N ASP A 6 0.67 9.85 -5.11
CA ASP A 6 1.64 10.91 -5.34
C ASP A 6 1.68 11.89 -4.15
N ALA A 7 2.87 12.38 -3.78
CA ALA A 7 3.04 13.22 -2.60
C ALA A 7 2.21 14.51 -2.67
N GLU A 8 2.22 15.19 -3.81
CA GLU A 8 1.46 16.42 -4.05
C GLU A 8 -0.05 16.19 -3.91
N ALA A 9 -0.57 15.10 -4.48
CA ALA A 9 -1.98 14.75 -4.38
C ALA A 9 -2.40 14.43 -2.93
N LEU A 10 -1.51 13.84 -2.13
CA LEU A 10 -1.76 13.59 -0.70
C LEU A 10 -1.76 14.89 0.12
N ASP A 11 -0.92 15.86 -0.23
CA ASP A 11 -0.90 17.17 0.43
C ASP A 11 -2.19 17.96 0.13
N GLU A 12 -2.68 17.92 -1.11
CA GLU A 12 -3.97 18.48 -1.50
C GLU A 12 -5.13 17.81 -0.74
N ALA A 13 -5.12 16.47 -0.66
CA ALA A 13 -6.14 15.71 0.07
C ALA A 13 -6.14 16.01 1.57
N LEU A 14 -4.96 16.17 2.19
CA LEU A 14 -4.81 16.58 3.58
C LEU A 14 -5.46 17.95 3.81
N ALA A 15 -5.11 18.95 3.00
CA ALA A 15 -5.66 20.30 3.15
C ALA A 15 -7.19 20.33 3.00
N ALA A 16 -7.74 19.60 2.03
CA ALA A 16 -9.18 19.50 1.82
C ALA A 16 -9.89 18.84 3.00
N LEU A 17 -9.38 17.71 3.50
CA LEU A 17 -9.98 16.97 4.60
C LEU A 17 -9.88 17.72 5.94
N GLU A 18 -8.78 18.45 6.17
CA GLU A 18 -8.64 19.32 7.35
C GLU A 18 -9.64 20.48 7.32
N ALA A 19 -9.86 21.10 6.15
CA ALA A 19 -10.87 22.15 5.99
C ALA A 19 -12.30 21.65 6.29
N ASP A 20 -12.58 20.39 5.99
CA ASP A 20 -13.85 19.72 6.30
C ASP A 20 -13.94 19.22 7.77
N GLY A 21 -12.91 19.48 8.59
CA GLY A 21 -12.86 19.05 9.99
C GLY A 21 -12.64 17.54 10.18
N VAL A 22 -12.22 16.83 9.13
CA VAL A 22 -11.92 15.40 9.18
C VAL A 22 -10.58 15.19 9.85
N ARG A 23 -10.49 14.22 10.77
CA ARG A 23 -9.21 13.85 11.37
C ARG A 23 -8.35 13.08 10.38
N VAL A 24 -7.25 13.69 9.97
CA VAL A 24 -6.25 13.14 9.06
C VAL A 24 -4.86 13.26 9.64
N ARG A 25 -3.94 12.39 9.20
CA ARG A 25 -2.53 12.41 9.62
C ARG A 25 -1.66 11.74 8.57
N ARG A 26 -0.51 12.35 8.26
CA ARG A 26 0.51 11.73 7.41
C ARG A 26 1.12 10.50 8.09
N VAL A 27 1.25 9.42 7.34
CA VAL A 27 2.01 8.23 7.76
C VAL A 27 3.47 8.43 7.35
N ALA A 28 4.39 8.26 8.31
CA ALA A 28 5.83 8.44 8.10
C ALA A 28 6.42 7.22 7.37
N VAL A 29 6.14 7.12 6.07
CA VAL A 29 6.66 6.11 5.15
C VAL A 29 7.09 6.82 3.87
N ASP A 30 8.17 6.33 3.26
CA ASP A 30 8.89 6.90 2.13
C ASP A 30 8.36 6.44 0.75
N TYR A 31 7.43 5.47 0.71
CA TYR A 31 6.81 5.00 -0.53
C TYR A 31 5.33 4.62 -0.36
N ALA A 32 4.60 4.56 -1.48
CA ALA A 32 3.17 4.27 -1.53
C ALA A 32 2.89 2.78 -1.86
N SER A 33 2.98 1.90 -0.84
CA SER A 33 3.02 0.43 -1.00
C SER A 33 1.81 -0.24 -1.68
N HIS A 34 0.62 0.37 -1.62
CA HIS A 34 -0.62 -0.20 -2.17
C HIS A 34 -1.14 0.62 -3.36
N THR A 35 -0.22 1.00 -4.25
CA THR A 35 -0.51 1.84 -5.41
C THR A 35 0.36 1.43 -6.59
N ARG A 36 0.07 1.96 -7.80
CA ARG A 36 0.89 1.77 -9.01
C ARG A 36 2.38 2.08 -8.84
N HIS A 37 2.76 2.85 -7.82
CA HIS A 37 4.17 3.18 -7.56
C HIS A 37 5.04 1.94 -7.34
N VAL A 38 4.47 0.81 -6.91
CA VAL A 38 5.21 -0.44 -6.72
C VAL A 38 5.32 -1.29 -7.99
N GLU A 39 4.69 -0.92 -9.10
CA GLU A 39 4.78 -1.66 -10.38
C GLU A 39 6.23 -1.71 -10.90
N ALA A 40 7.03 -0.68 -10.63
CA ALA A 40 8.43 -0.62 -11.04
C ALA A 40 9.31 -1.74 -10.43
N ILE A 41 8.85 -2.39 -9.36
CA ILE A 41 9.57 -3.51 -8.73
C ILE A 41 8.88 -4.86 -8.92
N GLU A 42 7.77 -4.92 -9.66
CA GLU A 42 6.97 -6.14 -9.83
C GLU A 42 7.81 -7.30 -10.39
N ASP A 43 8.47 -7.07 -11.52
CA ASP A 43 9.31 -8.08 -12.17
C ASP A 43 10.46 -8.53 -11.27
N ALA A 44 11.14 -7.58 -10.63
CA ALA A 44 12.26 -7.87 -9.72
C ALA A 44 11.84 -8.72 -8.51
N LEU A 45 10.65 -8.46 -7.95
CA LEU A 45 10.09 -9.29 -6.87
C LEU A 45 9.70 -10.68 -7.37
N GLY A 46 9.14 -10.77 -8.58
CA GLY A 46 8.81 -12.04 -9.23
C GLY A 46 10.04 -12.92 -9.40
N GLU A 47 11.13 -12.35 -9.90
CA GLU A 47 12.42 -13.05 -10.04
C GLU A 47 13.02 -13.45 -8.68
N ALA A 48 13.05 -12.51 -7.71
CA ALA A 48 13.65 -12.75 -6.40
C ALA A 48 12.94 -13.87 -5.60
N PHE A 49 11.64 -14.07 -5.83
CA PHE A 49 10.83 -15.06 -5.13
C PHE A 49 10.41 -16.26 -5.97
N ALA A 50 10.98 -16.42 -7.17
CA ALA A 50 10.59 -17.46 -8.14
C ALA A 50 10.62 -18.90 -7.57
N ASP A 51 11.53 -19.18 -6.64
CA ASP A 51 11.72 -20.53 -6.08
C ASP A 51 10.86 -20.82 -4.84
N ILE A 52 10.05 -19.87 -4.36
CA ILE A 52 9.17 -20.08 -3.20
C ILE A 52 8.02 -21.01 -3.57
N ARG A 53 7.92 -22.14 -2.87
CA ARG A 53 6.80 -23.09 -3.00
C ARG A 53 5.83 -22.94 -1.84
N SER A 54 4.63 -22.43 -2.13
CA SER A 54 3.55 -22.36 -1.14
C SER A 54 3.09 -23.75 -0.72
N GLN A 55 2.58 -23.86 0.51
CA GLN A 55 2.00 -25.09 1.07
C GLN A 55 0.60 -24.78 1.58
N ALA A 56 -0.26 -25.81 1.62
CA ALA A 56 -1.57 -25.67 2.22
C ALA A 56 -1.42 -25.31 3.71
N PRO A 57 -2.08 -24.26 4.19
CA PRO A 57 -1.95 -23.87 5.59
C PRO A 57 -2.65 -24.90 6.48
N LEU A 58 -2.01 -25.27 7.59
CA LEU A 58 -2.57 -26.21 8.58
C LEU A 58 -3.70 -25.61 9.42
N VAL A 59 -3.77 -24.28 9.45
CA VAL A 59 -4.82 -23.49 10.10
C VAL A 59 -5.48 -22.58 9.06
N PRO A 60 -6.76 -22.19 9.22
CA PRO A 60 -7.41 -21.31 8.25
C PRO A 60 -6.64 -20.00 8.03
N PHE A 61 -6.32 -19.70 6.77
CA PHE A 61 -5.71 -18.45 6.36
C PHE A 61 -6.79 -17.51 5.82
N PHE A 62 -7.03 -16.41 6.53
CA PHE A 62 -7.97 -15.36 6.11
C PHE A 62 -7.19 -14.22 5.46
N SER A 63 -7.27 -14.14 4.13
CA SER A 63 -6.64 -13.09 3.34
C SER A 63 -7.32 -11.74 3.57
N THR A 64 -6.56 -10.66 3.63
CA THR A 64 -7.09 -9.28 3.53
C THR A 64 -6.95 -8.71 2.12
N VAL A 65 -6.46 -9.52 1.16
CA VAL A 65 -6.27 -9.15 -0.25
C VAL A 65 -7.42 -9.66 -1.12
N THR A 66 -8.02 -10.79 -0.73
CA THR A 66 -9.07 -11.49 -1.47
C THR A 66 -10.43 -11.22 -0.84
#